data_AF-A0A920VGD5-F1
#
_entry.id   AF-A0A920VGD5-F1
#
_cell.length_a   1.000
_cell.length_b   1.000
_cell.length_c   1.000
_cell.angle_alpha   90.00
_cell.angle_beta   90.00
_cell.angle_gamma   90.00
#
_symmetry.space_group_name_H-M   'P 1'
#
loop_
_entity.id
_entity.type
_entity.pdbx_description
1 polymer ?
#
loop_
_entity_poly.entity_id
_entity_poly.type
_entity_poly.pdbx_seq_one_letter_code
_entity_poly.pdbx_strand_id
1 'polypeptide(L)' 'MSKVFGSETVQRVTEASLDILGQYGTLGREDKWAPLKGRVQEHWMNAFAGTIAAGTSEVQRNIIAGRGLGLPRG' A
#
# COMPACT_ATOMS: atom_id res chain seq x y z
N MET A 1 0.63 -7.53 13.48
CA MET A 1 -0.55 -6.73 13.08
C MET A 1 -0.18 -5.42 12.40
N SER A 2 0.65 -4.56 13.00
CA SER A 2 1.01 -3.22 12.46
C SER A 2 1.45 -3.23 10.97
N LYS A 3 2.27 -4.20 10.54
CA LYS A 3 2.77 -4.25 9.15
C LYS A 3 1.66 -4.41 8.11
N VAL A 4 0.79 -5.41 8.26
CA VAL A 4 -0.29 -5.70 7.28
C VAL A 4 -1.22 -4.50 7.17
N PHE A 5 -1.64 -3.97 8.32
CA PHE A 5 -2.46 -2.78 8.40
C PHE A 5 -1.80 -1.59 7.72
N GLY A 6 -0.52 -1.32 8.00
CA GLY A 6 0.22 -0.22 7.41
C GLY A 6 0.35 -0.34 5.89
N SER A 7 0.73 -1.51 5.38
CA SER A 7 0.88 -1.73 3.93
C SER A 7 -0.44 -1.56 3.17
N GLU A 8 -1.54 -2.09 3.70
CA GLU A 8 -2.86 -1.95 3.06
C GLU A 8 -3.41 -0.53 3.18
N THR A 9 -3.10 0.18 4.29
CA THR A 9 -3.47 1.58 4.47
C THR A 9 -2.79 2.47 3.43
N VAL A 10 -1.49 2.27 3.19
CA VAL A 10 -0.78 3.03 2.14
C VAL A 10 -1.41 2.81 0.77
N GLN A 11 -1.77 1.57 0.44
CA GLN A 11 -2.42 1.24 -0.83
C GLN A 11 -3.77 1.97 -0.98
N ARG A 12 -4.64 1.88 0.04
CA ARG A 12 -5.96 2.55 0.03
C ARG A 12 -5.86 4.07 0.00
N VAL A 13 -4.94 4.65 0.75
CA VAL A 13 -4.74 6.10 0.81
C VAL A 13 -4.22 6.63 -0.52
N THR A 14 -3.29 5.91 -1.16
CA THR A 14 -2.74 6.32 -2.46
C THR A 14 -3.76 6.16 -3.58
N GLU A 15 -4.59 5.11 -3.57
CA GLU A 15 -5.75 4.97 -4.48
C GLU A 15 -6.74 6.12 -4.32
N ALA A 16 -7.19 6.40 -3.09
CA ALA A 16 -8.09 7.52 -2.83
C ALA A 16 -7.47 8.87 -3.25
N SER A 17 -6.16 9.02 -3.07
CA SER A 17 -5.44 10.22 -3.51
C SER A 17 -5.40 10.35 -5.04
N LEU A 18 -5.26 9.24 -5.78
CA LEU A 18 -5.37 9.26 -7.24
C LEU A 18 -6.78 9.71 -7.68
N ASP A 19 -7.82 9.17 -7.05
CA ASP A 19 -9.21 9.54 -7.36
C ASP A 19 -9.48 11.03 -7.11
N ILE A 20 -9.00 11.56 -5.98
CA ILE A 20 -9.12 12.99 -5.64
C ILE A 20 -8.39 13.89 -6.65
N LEU A 21 -7.21 13.46 -7.12
CA LEU A 21 -6.41 14.23 -8.07
C LEU A 21 -6.88 14.09 -9.53
N GLY A 22 -7.75 13.11 -9.82
CA GLY A 22 -8.30 12.84 -11.14
C GLY A 22 -7.19 12.65 -12.18
N GLN A 23 -7.33 13.33 -13.33
CA GLN A 23 -6.40 13.20 -14.46
C GLN A 23 -4.96 13.60 -14.12
N TYR A 24 -4.74 14.43 -13.10
CA TYR A 24 -3.42 14.85 -12.65
C TYR A 24 -2.76 13.83 -11.72
N GLY A 25 -3.51 12.85 -11.21
CA GLY A 25 -3.02 11.87 -10.24
C GLY A 25 -1.93 10.96 -10.79
N THR A 26 -1.92 10.72 -12.11
CA THR A 26 -0.94 9.84 -12.77
C THR A 26 0.31 10.58 -13.26
N LEU A 27 0.42 11.89 -13.03
CA LEU A 27 1.58 12.67 -13.45
C LEU A 27 2.79 12.40 -12.54
N GLY A 28 3.92 12.14 -13.17
CA GLY A 28 5.20 11.88 -12.52
C GLY A 28 5.91 13.16 -12.11
N ARG A 29 7.00 13.02 -11.34
CA ARG A 29 7.77 14.14 -10.77
C ARG A 29 8.22 15.20 -11.80
N GLU A 30 8.52 14.77 -13.01
CA GLU A 30 9.05 15.61 -14.09
C GLU A 30 7.94 16.31 -14.91
N ASP A 31 6.67 15.98 -14.67
CA ASP A 31 5.57 16.61 -15.39
C ASP A 31 5.28 18.01 -14.85
N LYS A 32 5.12 18.97 -15.76
CA LYS A 32 4.86 20.39 -15.44
C LYS A 32 3.70 20.59 -14.46
N TRP A 33 2.66 19.76 -14.57
CA TRP A 33 1.43 19.87 -13.80
C TRP A 33 1.32 18.86 -12.66
N ALA A 34 2.43 18.22 -12.28
CA ALA A 34 2.43 17.17 -11.27
C ALA A 34 2.01 17.72 -9.89
N PRO A 35 0.83 17.34 -9.37
CA PRO A 35 0.41 17.73 -8.04
C PRO A 35 1.36 17.10 -7.02
N LEU A 36 1.65 17.83 -5.94
CA LEU A 36 2.50 17.35 -4.85
C LEU A 36 3.87 16.81 -5.33
N LYS A 37 4.40 17.34 -6.44
CA LYS A 37 5.66 16.90 -7.07
C LYS A 37 5.65 15.42 -7.48
N GLY A 38 4.50 14.89 -7.91
CA GLY A 38 4.35 13.50 -8.36
C GLY A 38 4.36 12.46 -7.24
N ARG A 39 4.32 12.88 -5.97
CA ARG A 39 4.46 11.97 -4.83
C ARG A 39 3.34 10.94 -4.71
N VAL A 40 2.11 11.30 -5.09
CA VAL A 40 0.97 10.36 -5.02
C VAL A 40 1.17 9.22 -6.01
N GLN A 41 1.53 9.56 -7.25
CA GLN A 41 1.86 8.61 -8.31
C GLN A 41 3.02 7.69 -7.88
N GLU A 42 4.10 8.29 -7.35
CA GLU A 42 5.28 7.55 -6.88
C GLU A 42 4.92 6.59 -5.73
N HIS A 43 4.13 7.04 -4.75
CA HIS A 43 3.70 6.20 -3.63
C HIS A 43 2.73 5.10 -4.06
N TRP A 44 1.81 5.37 -4.98
CA TRP A 44 0.91 4.35 -5.53
C TRP A 44 1.68 3.26 -6.27
N MET A 45 2.63 3.62 -7.13
CA MET A 45 3.51 2.66 -7.81
C MET A 45 4.29 1.78 -6.82
N ASN A 46 4.67 2.32 -5.66
CA ASN A 46 5.44 1.57 -4.65
C ASN A 46 4.57 0.85 -3.62
N ALA A 47 3.26 1.12 -3.56
CA ALA A 47 2.38 0.59 -2.51
C ALA A 47 2.29 -0.94 -2.52
N PHE A 48 2.31 -1.56 -3.71
CA PHE A 48 2.26 -3.03 -3.82
C PHE A 48 3.48 -3.70 -3.17
N ALA A 49 4.67 -3.09 -3.28
CA ALA A 49 5.90 -3.64 -2.73
C ALA A 49 5.80 -3.80 -1.20
N GLY A 50 5.11 -2.87 -0.52
CA GLY A 50 4.87 -2.95 0.91
C GLY A 50 4.05 -4.18 1.35
N THR A 51 3.18 -4.70 0.49
CA THR A 51 2.37 -5.90 0.79
C THR A 51 3.19 -7.19 0.70
N ILE A 52 4.30 -7.19 -0.05
CA ILE A 52 5.14 -8.38 -0.30
C ILE A 52 6.40 -8.35 0.56
N ALA A 53 7.04 -7.19 0.68
CA ALA A 53 8.30 -7.02 1.40
C ALA A 53 8.21 -7.45 2.87
N ALA A 54 9.29 -8.04 3.38
CA ALA A 54 9.41 -8.54 4.75
C ALA A 54 8.31 -9.56 5.15
N GLY A 55 7.87 -10.37 4.18
CA GLY A 55 6.80 -11.35 4.33
C GLY A 55 5.48 -10.80 3.79
N THR A 56 4.86 -11.58 2.91
CA THR A 56 3.61 -11.19 2.27
C THR A 56 2.51 -10.97 3.31
N SER A 57 1.51 -10.16 2.97
CA SER A 57 0.35 -9.92 3.84
C SER A 57 -0.35 -11.24 4.23
N GLU A 58 -0.33 -12.25 3.36
CA GLU A 58 -0.89 -13.58 3.63
C GLU A 58 -0.08 -14.35 4.68
N VAL A 59 1.26 -14.38 4.55
CA VAL A 59 2.12 -15.00 5.56
C VAL A 59 1.95 -14.32 6.92
N GLN A 60 1.87 -12.99 6.94
CA GLN A 60 1.65 -12.24 8.17
C GLN A 60 0.27 -12.53 8.78
N ARG A 61 -0.78 -12.65 7.96
CA ARG A 61 -2.11 -13.10 8.42
C ARG A 61 -2.08 -14.50 9.01
N ASN A 62 -1.38 -15.44 8.39
CA ASN A 62 -1.22 -16.80 8.91
C ASN A 62 -0.46 -16.81 10.25
N ILE A 63 0.55 -15.96 10.41
CA ILE A 63 1.24 -15.80 11.70
C ILE A 63 0.29 -15.25 12.76
N ILE A 64 -0.52 -14.25 12.44
CA ILE A 64 -1.52 -13.68 13.36
C ILE A 64 -2.55 -14.75 13.74
N ALA A 65 -3.08 -15.50 12.77
CA ALA A 65 -4.04 -16.58 12.99
C ALA A 65 -3.47 -17.68 13.89
N GLY A 66 -2.28 -18.21 13.56
CA GLY A 66 -1.70 -19.32 14.30
C GLY A 66 -1.11 -18.90 15.65
N ARG A 67 -0.27 -17.85 15.69
CA ARG A 67 0.43 -17.44 16.91
C ARG A 67 -0.38 -16.47 17.77
N GLY A 68 -1.16 -15.60 17.15
CA GLY A 68 -1.96 -14.59 17.86
C GLY A 68 -3.30 -15.12 18.34
N LEU A 69 -3.98 -15.93 17.51
CA LEU A 69 -5.33 -16.43 17.78
C LEU A 69 -5.40 -17.94 18.08
N GLY A 70 -4.28 -18.67 17.99
CA GLY A 70 -4.24 -20.11 18.29
C GLY A 70 -4.96 -21.00 17.28
N LEU A 71 -5.23 -20.49 16.07
CA LEU A 71 -5.95 -21.25 15.06
C LEU A 71 -5.09 -22.41 14.50
N PRO A 72 -5.69 -23.57 14.20
CA PRO A 72 -4.99 -24.71 13.62
C PRO A 72 -4.44 -24.36 12.23
N ARG A 73 -3.33 -25.02 11.87
CA ARG A 73 -2.73 -24.87 10.52
C ARG A 73 -3.49 -25.74 9.53
N GLY A 74 -3.85 -25.14 8.39
CA GLY A 74 -4.26 -25.85 7.17
C GLY A 74 -3.09 -26.07 6.24
#